data_AF-A0A947A1I8-F1
#
_entry.id   AF-A0A947A1I8-F1
#
_cell.length_a   1.000
_cell.length_b   1.000
_cell.length_c   1.000
_cell.angle_alpha   90.00
_cell.angle_beta   90.00
_cell.angle_gamma   90.00
#
_symmetry.space_group_name_H-M   'P 1'
#
loop_
_entity.id
_entity.type
_entity.pdbx_description
1 polymer ?
#
loop_
_entity_poly.entity_id
_entity_poly.type
_entity_poly.pdbx_seq_one_letter_code
_entity_poly.pdbx_strand_id
1 'polypeptide(L)'
;NIFWLSQRNHKGIVILVIKWDLVDKETNTMKEYEAMIRREIEPFTDVPIVFISVLTKQRVFKAIETAVKVFENRSKKIKTRQLNDIMLPIIEKYPPPAYKGKYVKIKFCMQLPTPHPQFAFFCNLPQYVRDPYKRFIENKLRQEFDFQGVPVSIFFRKK
;
A
#
# COMPACT_ATOMS: atom_id res chain seq x y z
N ASN A 1 19.63 -7.58 -2.20
CA ASN A 1 18.45 -7.32 -1.35
C ASN A 1 17.17 -7.51 -2.18
N ILE A 2 16.56 -8.69 -2.13
CA ILE A 2 15.49 -9.12 -3.08
C ILE A 2 14.19 -8.34 -2.88
N PHE A 3 13.86 -8.00 -1.64
CA PHE A 3 12.67 -7.23 -1.30
C PHE A 3 12.63 -5.86 -2.01
N TRP A 4 13.72 -5.10 -1.91
CA TRP A 4 13.86 -3.79 -2.56
C TRP A 4 13.80 -3.88 -4.09
N LEU A 5 14.29 -4.97 -4.68
CA LEU A 5 14.20 -5.21 -6.12
C LEU A 5 12.74 -5.47 -6.55
N SER A 6 12.02 -6.32 -5.82
CA SER A 6 10.60 -6.60 -6.06
C SER A 6 9.75 -5.33 -5.94
N GLN A 7 10.06 -4.49 -4.95
CA GLN A 7 9.38 -3.22 -4.73
C GLN A 7 9.63 -2.22 -5.86
N ARG A 8 10.89 -2.04 -6.28
CA ARG A 8 11.26 -1.17 -7.42
C ARG A 8 10.57 -1.60 -8.71
N ASN A 9 10.29 -2.89 -8.86
CA ASN A 9 9.60 -3.46 -10.01
C ASN A 9 8.07 -3.50 -9.86
N HIS A 10 7.51 -2.83 -8.85
CA HIS A 10 6.08 -2.72 -8.59
C HIS A 10 5.37 -4.09 -8.55
N LYS A 11 6.01 -5.07 -7.89
CA LYS A 11 5.46 -6.40 -7.66
C LYS A 11 4.64 -6.42 -6.38
N GLY A 12 3.64 -7.30 -6.35
CA GLY A 12 2.96 -7.63 -5.09
C GLY A 12 3.88 -8.50 -4.24
N ILE A 13 3.96 -8.23 -2.95
CA ILE A 13 4.89 -8.88 -2.02
C ILE A 13 4.09 -9.55 -0.91
N VAL A 14 4.45 -10.80 -0.62
CA VAL A 14 4.00 -11.56 0.56
C VAL A 14 5.25 -12.12 1.22
N ILE A 15 5.37 -11.97 2.54
CA ILE A 15 6.49 -12.53 3.30
C ILE A 15 6.02 -13.82 3.96
N LEU A 16 6.70 -14.92 3.65
CA LEU A 16 6.45 -16.22 4.24
C LEU A 16 7.60 -16.57 5.18
N VAL A 17 7.28 -16.77 6.46
CA VAL A 17 8.24 -17.26 7.45
C VAL A 17 8.06 -18.76 7.56
N ILE A 18 9.04 -19.52 7.07
CA ILE A 18 9.02 -20.98 7.04
C ILE A 18 9.70 -21.55 8.30
N LYS A 19 9.40 -22.81 8.64
CA LYS A 19 9.95 -23.56 9.80
C LYS A 19 9.46 -23.04 11.15
N TRP A 20 8.26 -22.48 11.19
CA TRP A 20 7.65 -21.99 12.43
C TRP A 20 7.36 -23.11 13.47
N ASP A 21 7.50 -24.37 13.06
CA ASP A 21 7.48 -25.55 13.93
C ASP A 21 8.70 -25.68 14.84
N LEU A 22 9.87 -25.16 14.45
CA LEU A 22 11.12 -25.28 15.20
C LEU A 22 11.34 -24.17 16.24
N VAL A 23 10.45 -23.18 16.28
CA VAL A 23 10.56 -22.04 17.20
C VAL A 23 9.86 -22.39 18.51
N ASP A 24 10.57 -22.28 19.62
CA ASP A 24 10.00 -22.41 20.95
C ASP A 24 8.96 -21.31 21.18
N LYS A 25 7.72 -21.73 21.43
CA LYS A 25 6.57 -20.82 21.44
C LYS A 25 6.35 -20.28 22.85
N GLU A 26 7.01 -19.17 23.17
CA GLU A 26 6.56 -18.30 24.26
C GLU A 26 5.38 -17.43 23.82
N THR A 27 4.59 -16.93 24.77
CA THR A 27 3.29 -16.27 24.55
C THR A 27 3.34 -15.07 23.58
N ASN A 28 4.52 -14.46 23.36
CA ASN A 28 4.69 -13.28 22.49
C ASN A 28 5.64 -13.48 21.28
N THR A 29 6.26 -14.64 21.11
CA THR A 29 7.29 -14.89 20.07
C THR A 29 6.83 -14.51 18.66
N MET A 30 5.58 -14.84 18.29
CA MET A 30 5.03 -14.46 16.97
C MET A 30 5.03 -12.95 16.73
N LYS A 31 4.66 -12.16 17.75
CA LYS A 31 4.57 -10.69 17.63
C LYS A 31 5.95 -10.05 17.55
N GLU A 32 6.91 -10.60 18.28
CA GLU A 32 8.30 -10.12 18.27
C GLU A 32 8.96 -10.34 16.91
N TYR A 33 8.80 -11.53 16.32
CA TYR A 33 9.27 -11.81 14.97
C TYR A 33 8.57 -10.94 13.92
N GLU A 34 7.25 -10.74 14.05
CA GLU A 34 6.53 -9.84 13.16
C GLU A 34 7.07 -8.40 13.28
N ALA A 35 7.30 -7.90 14.49
CA ALA A 35 7.86 -6.58 14.73
C ALA A 35 9.29 -6.43 14.19
N MET A 36 10.12 -7.45 14.36
CA MET A 36 11.47 -7.48 13.80
C MET A 36 11.45 -7.42 12.28
N ILE A 37 10.63 -8.26 11.63
CA ILE A 37 10.48 -8.24 10.17
C ILE A 37 9.98 -6.88 9.71
N ARG A 38 8.98 -6.31 10.40
CA ARG A 38 8.42 -4.99 10.10
C ARG A 38 9.46 -3.87 10.16
N ARG A 39 10.37 -3.91 11.15
CA ARG A 39 11.49 -2.95 11.26
C ARG A 39 12.45 -3.05 10.06
N GLU A 40 12.80 -4.26 9.67
CA GLU A 40 13.73 -4.49 8.53
C GLU A 40 13.14 -4.07 7.18
N ILE A 41 11.81 -4.16 7.03
CA ILE A 41 11.10 -3.74 5.82
C ILE A 41 10.60 -2.29 5.89
N GLU A 42 10.97 -1.49 6.90
CA GLU A 42 10.60 -0.08 6.93
C GLU A 42 11.09 0.64 5.66
N PRO A 43 10.26 1.50 5.03
CA PRO A 43 9.01 2.08 5.53
C PRO A 43 7.73 1.28 5.19
N PHE A 44 7.82 0.03 4.72
CA PHE A 44 6.66 -0.74 4.23
C PHE A 44 5.94 -1.46 5.37
N THR A 45 4.75 -0.98 5.73
CA THR A 45 3.97 -1.54 6.85
C THR A 45 2.79 -2.41 6.41
N ASP A 46 2.48 -2.45 5.12
CA ASP A 46 1.27 -3.05 4.56
C ASP A 46 1.50 -4.42 3.91
N VAL A 47 2.71 -4.98 4.05
CA VAL A 47 3.07 -6.29 3.50
C VAL A 47 2.53 -7.41 4.40
N PRO A 48 1.73 -8.36 3.89
CA PRO A 48 1.25 -9.47 4.69
C PRO A 48 2.38 -10.45 5.03
N ILE A 49 2.47 -10.80 6.31
CA ILE A 49 3.43 -11.77 6.85
C ILE A 49 2.67 -13.02 7.27
N VAL A 50 3.06 -14.18 6.76
CA VAL A 50 2.43 -15.47 7.08
C VAL A 50 3.47 -16.45 7.60
N PHE A 51 3.25 -16.93 8.82
CA PHE A 51 4.04 -17.99 9.43
C PHE A 51 3.50 -19.36 9.00
N ILE A 52 4.35 -20.14 8.34
CA ILE A 52 4.01 -21.47 7.79
C ILE A 52 5.01 -22.55 8.25
N SER A 53 4.52 -23.78 8.31
CA SER A 53 5.36 -24.96 8.46
C SER A 53 5.02 -25.94 7.34
N VAL A 54 6.00 -26.21 6.47
CA VAL A 54 5.83 -27.08 5.31
C VAL A 54 5.76 -28.54 5.75
N LEU A 55 6.54 -28.93 6.76
CA LEU A 55 6.61 -30.30 7.28
C LEU A 55 5.29 -30.74 7.93
N THR A 56 4.69 -29.86 8.72
CA THR A 56 3.39 -30.13 9.37
C THR A 56 2.20 -29.72 8.50
N LYS A 57 2.44 -29.22 7.28
CA LYS A 57 1.45 -28.62 6.36
C LYS A 57 0.60 -27.52 7.01
N GLN A 58 1.07 -26.94 8.10
CA GLN A 58 0.34 -25.93 8.85
C GLN A 58 0.32 -24.60 8.09
N ARG A 59 -0.88 -24.06 7.84
CA ARG A 59 -1.14 -22.73 7.22
C ARG A 59 -0.62 -22.55 5.79
N VAL A 60 -0.28 -23.63 5.07
CA VAL A 60 0.12 -23.57 3.65
C VAL A 60 -1.00 -23.01 2.77
N PHE A 61 -2.25 -23.44 3.00
CA PHE A 61 -3.41 -22.90 2.28
C PHE A 61 -3.58 -21.40 2.48
N LYS A 62 -3.40 -20.91 3.72
CA LYS A 62 -3.47 -19.48 4.04
C LYS A 62 -2.42 -18.66 3.29
N ALA A 63 -1.23 -19.20 3.06
CA ALA A 63 -0.20 -18.53 2.26
C ALA A 63 -0.63 -18.35 0.81
N ILE A 64 -1.22 -19.38 0.20
CA ILE A 64 -1.73 -19.32 -1.18
C ILE A 64 -2.89 -18.33 -1.28
N GLU A 65 -3.87 -18.40 -0.37
CA GLU A 65 -4.98 -17.43 -0.31
C GLU A 65 -4.49 -15.99 -0.20
N THR A 66 -3.47 -15.75 0.64
CA THR A 66 -2.89 -14.41 0.82
C THR A 66 -2.19 -13.94 -0.46
N ALA A 67 -1.47 -14.83 -1.16
CA ALA A 67 -0.85 -14.51 -2.44
C ALA A 67 -1.88 -14.17 -3.52
N VAL A 68 -3.00 -14.91 -3.59
CA VAL A 68 -4.10 -14.62 -4.52
C VAL A 68 -4.72 -13.26 -4.20
N LYS A 69 -5.00 -12.95 -2.93
CA LYS A 69 -5.52 -11.64 -2.52
C LYS A 69 -4.60 -10.49 -2.92
N VAL A 70 -3.29 -10.62 -2.72
CA VAL A 70 -2.32 -9.60 -3.14
C VAL A 70 -2.31 -9.43 -4.67
N PHE A 71 -2.46 -10.52 -5.42
CA PHE A 71 -2.57 -10.46 -6.87
C PHE A 71 -3.84 -9.75 -7.34
N GLU A 72 -4.98 -10.04 -6.71
CA GLU A 72 -6.26 -9.36 -6.96
C GLU A 72 -6.16 -7.86 -6.64
N ASN A 73 -5.59 -7.51 -5.48
CA ASN A 73 -5.35 -6.13 -5.07
C ASN A 73 -4.45 -5.38 -6.07
N ARG A 74 -3.45 -6.06 -6.63
CA ARG A 74 -2.55 -5.49 -7.64
C ARG A 74 -3.26 -5.19 -8.96
N SER A 75 -4.23 -6.02 -9.32
CA SER A 75 -4.98 -5.91 -10.59
C SER A 75 -6.30 -5.15 -10.45
N LYS A 76 -6.59 -4.65 -9.24
CA LYS A 76 -7.85 -3.99 -8.90
C LYS A 76 -8.05 -2.71 -9.73
N LYS A 77 -9.19 -2.64 -10.42
CA LYS A 77 -9.61 -1.44 -11.17
C LYS A 77 -10.75 -0.75 -10.43
N ILE A 78 -10.56 0.53 -10.14
CA ILE A 78 -11.54 1.38 -9.49
C ILE A 78 -12.15 2.31 -10.54
N LYS A 79 -13.48 2.38 -10.57
CA LYS A 79 -14.18 3.31 -11.47
C LYS A 79 -13.84 4.74 -11.07
N THR A 80 -13.47 5.57 -12.05
CA THR A 80 -13.08 6.97 -11.82
C THR A 80 -14.12 7.74 -11.03
N ARG A 81 -15.42 7.54 -11.31
CA ARG A 81 -16.51 8.17 -10.55
C ARG A 81 -16.43 7.84 -9.06
N GLN A 82 -16.39 6.54 -8.73
CA GLN A 82 -16.26 6.08 -7.34
C GLN A 82 -15.02 6.64 -6.65
N LEU A 83 -13.88 6.70 -7.35
CA LEU A 83 -12.66 7.28 -6.80
C LEU A 83 -12.83 8.77 -6.46
N ASN A 84 -13.46 9.54 -7.34
CA ASN A 84 -13.71 10.97 -7.10
C ASN A 84 -14.71 11.19 -5.97
N ASP A 85 -15.80 10.42 -5.94
CA ASP A 85 -16.85 10.53 -4.92
C ASP A 85 -16.31 10.26 -3.50
N ILE A 86 -15.29 9.41 -3.36
CA ILE A 86 -14.65 9.09 -2.08
C ILE A 86 -13.49 10.05 -1.77
N MET A 87 -12.58 10.28 -2.72
CA MET A 87 -11.34 11.00 -2.44
C MET A 87 -11.50 12.51 -2.41
N LEU A 88 -12.37 13.10 -3.24
CA LEU A 88 -12.54 14.55 -3.29
C LEU A 88 -13.06 15.13 -1.95
N PRO A 89 -14.09 14.55 -1.29
CA PRO A 89 -14.54 15.05 0.00
C PRO A 89 -13.46 14.96 1.10
N ILE A 90 -12.64 13.90 1.08
CA ILE A 90 -11.53 13.73 2.03
C ILE A 90 -10.48 14.84 1.84
N ILE A 91 -10.16 15.15 0.58
CA ILE A 91 -9.21 16.20 0.22
C ILE A 91 -9.78 17.59 0.54
N GLU A 92 -11.07 17.82 0.35
CA GLU A 92 -11.72 19.09 0.70
C GLU A 92 -11.71 19.33 2.22
N LYS A 93 -11.94 18.27 3.01
CA LYS A 93 -11.85 18.33 4.47
C LYS A 93 -10.42 18.56 4.97
N TYR A 94 -9.44 17.98 4.28
CA TYR A 94 -8.02 18.08 4.62
C TYR A 94 -7.23 18.57 3.41
N PRO A 95 -7.29 19.88 3.10
CA PRO A 95 -6.60 20.43 1.94
C PRO A 95 -5.08 20.39 2.15
N PRO A 96 -4.29 20.36 1.06
CA PRO A 96 -2.85 20.51 1.14
C PRO A 96 -2.49 21.85 1.81
N PRO A 97 -1.43 21.88 2.64
CA PRO A 97 -1.00 23.12 3.28
C PRO A 97 -0.63 24.17 2.24
N ALA A 98 -1.03 25.42 2.48
CA ALA A 98 -0.69 26.52 1.61
C ALA A 98 0.83 26.73 1.61
N TYR A 99 1.41 26.90 0.43
CA TYR A 99 2.83 27.21 0.30
C TYR A 99 3.00 28.57 -0.39
N LYS A 100 3.74 29.48 0.25
CA LYS A 100 3.93 30.86 -0.25
C LYS A 100 2.61 31.57 -0.59
N GLY A 101 1.59 31.40 0.26
CA GLY A 101 0.25 31.98 0.07
C GLY A 101 -0.58 31.35 -1.05
N LYS A 102 -0.11 30.29 -1.72
CA LYS A 102 -0.84 29.61 -2.79
C LYS A 102 -1.47 28.32 -2.28
N TYR A 103 -2.75 28.15 -2.57
CA TYR A 103 -3.52 26.96 -2.22
C TYR A 103 -3.53 25.96 -3.38
N VAL A 104 -3.24 24.70 -3.07
CA VAL A 104 -3.38 23.60 -4.03
C VAL A 104 -4.82 23.10 -3.99
N LYS A 105 -5.51 23.16 -5.13
CA LYS A 105 -6.85 22.60 -5.31
C LYS A 105 -6.76 21.40 -6.24
N ILE A 106 -7.16 20.24 -5.74
CA ILE A 106 -7.29 19.01 -6.52
C ILE A 106 -8.73 18.97 -7.03
N LYS A 107 -8.90 18.86 -8.35
CA LYS A 107 -10.23 18.93 -9.00
C LYS A 107 -10.74 17.57 -9.47
N PHE A 108 -9.82 16.64 -9.68
CA PHE A 108 -10.13 15.37 -10.30
C PHE A 108 -9.03 14.36 -9.98
N CYS A 109 -9.41 13.11 -9.78
CA CYS A 109 -8.49 11.99 -9.65
C CYS A 109 -8.92 10.82 -10.53
N MET A 110 -7.96 10.05 -11.03
CA MET A 110 -8.22 8.83 -11.79
C MET A 110 -7.15 7.78 -11.53
N GLN A 111 -7.52 6.52 -11.72
CA GLN A 111 -6.56 5.43 -11.80
C GLN A 111 -5.98 5.38 -13.23
N LEU A 112 -4.66 5.22 -13.37
CA LEU A 112 -4.01 5.00 -14.66
C LEU A 112 -4.18 3.52 -15.09
N PRO A 113 -4.28 3.24 -16.40
CA PRO A 113 -4.45 1.88 -16.92
C PRO A 113 -3.13 1.09 -16.89
N THR A 114 -2.63 0.79 -15.69
CA THR A 114 -1.37 0.09 -15.45
C THR A 114 -1.57 -1.24 -14.71
N PRO A 115 -0.63 -2.20 -14.82
CA PRO A 115 -0.73 -3.52 -14.16
C PRO A 115 -0.51 -3.48 -12.63
N HIS A 116 -0.39 -2.29 -12.06
CA HIS A 116 -0.34 -2.05 -10.63
C HIS A 116 -1.10 -0.75 -10.32
N PRO A 117 -1.56 -0.54 -9.07
CA PRO A 117 -2.35 0.63 -8.70
C PRO A 117 -1.54 1.92 -8.81
N GLN A 118 -1.82 2.70 -9.86
CA GLN A 118 -1.29 4.03 -10.05
C GLN A 118 -2.43 5.04 -10.12
N PHE A 119 -2.29 6.14 -9.38
CA PHE A 119 -3.31 7.19 -9.30
C PHE A 119 -2.74 8.52 -9.73
N ALA A 120 -3.48 9.22 -10.60
CA ALA A 120 -3.18 10.57 -11.02
C ALA A 120 -4.20 11.54 -10.39
N PHE A 121 -3.70 12.52 -9.65
CA PHE A 121 -4.47 13.61 -9.07
C PHE A 121 -4.17 14.90 -9.84
N PHE A 122 -5.21 15.51 -10.39
CA PHE A 122 -5.11 16.72 -11.19
C PHE A 122 -5.38 17.94 -10.32
N CYS A 123 -4.39 18.82 -10.25
CA CYS A 123 -4.43 20.01 -9.42
C CYS A 123 -3.90 21.23 -10.17
N ASN A 124 -4.16 22.42 -9.61
CA ASN A 124 -3.67 23.68 -10.16
C ASN A 124 -2.14 23.83 -10.06
N LEU A 125 -1.54 23.36 -8.97
CA LEU A 125 -0.15 23.60 -8.60
C LEU A 125 0.48 22.32 -8.03
N PRO A 126 0.79 21.32 -8.87
CA PRO A 126 1.37 20.04 -8.43
C PRO A 126 2.73 20.21 -7.73
N GLN A 127 3.51 21.23 -8.10
CA GLN A 127 4.83 21.50 -7.53
C GLN A 127 4.79 21.91 -6.05
N TYR A 128 3.62 22.28 -5.52
CA TYR A 128 3.46 22.64 -4.11
C TYR A 128 2.90 21.49 -3.25
N VAL A 129 2.63 20.33 -3.86
CA VAL A 129 2.27 19.12 -3.10
C VAL A 129 3.55 18.48 -2.57
N ARG A 130 3.74 18.55 -1.25
CA ARG A 130 4.88 17.93 -0.57
C ARG A 130 4.62 16.46 -0.24
N ASP A 131 5.69 15.71 0.01
CA ASP A 131 5.64 14.29 0.35
C ASP A 131 4.72 13.92 1.52
N PRO A 132 4.61 14.71 2.62
CA PRO A 132 3.70 14.37 3.71
C PRO A 132 2.24 14.27 3.25
N TYR A 133 1.82 15.17 2.35
CA TYR A 133 0.46 15.14 1.81
C TYR A 133 0.26 13.98 0.83
N LYS A 134 1.30 13.63 0.07
CA LYS A 134 1.30 12.44 -0.79
C LYS A 134 1.10 11.16 0.02
N ARG A 135 1.81 11.02 1.16
CA ARG A 135 1.65 9.90 2.11
C ARG A 135 0.26 9.88 2.74
N PHE A 136 -0.29 11.04 3.08
CA PHE A 136 -1.67 11.15 3.58
C PHE A 136 -2.68 10.57 2.58
N ILE A 137 -2.59 10.97 1.30
CA ILE A 137 -3.45 10.44 0.24
C ILE A 137 -3.23 8.94 0.05
N GLU A 138 -1.98 8.47 0.09
CA GLU A 138 -1.67 7.03 0.00
C GLU A 138 -2.34 6.23 1.12
N ASN A 139 -2.22 6.70 2.36
CA ASN A 139 -2.83 6.06 3.51
C ASN A 139 -4.35 6.02 3.40
N LYS A 140 -4.97 7.08 2.86
CA LYS A 140 -6.42 7.12 2.62
C LYS A 140 -6.86 6.15 1.51
N LEU A 141 -6.13 6.10 0.40
CA LEU A 141 -6.40 5.10 -0.65
C LEU A 141 -6.29 3.66 -0.12
N ARG A 142 -5.31 3.40 0.75
CA ARG A 142 -5.13 2.09 1.38
C ARG A 142 -6.27 1.74 2.34
N GLN A 143 -6.78 2.72 3.10
CA GLN A 143 -7.91 2.54 4.02
C GLN A 143 -9.21 2.21 3.26
N GLU A 144 -9.51 2.94 2.18
CA GLU A 144 -10.78 2.82 1.46
C GLU A 144 -10.82 1.63 0.49
N PHE A 145 -9.70 1.30 -0.15
CA PHE A 145 -9.67 0.35 -1.26
C PHE A 145 -8.85 -0.91 -1.01
N ASP A 146 -8.24 -1.07 0.17
CA ASP A 146 -7.42 -2.21 0.57
C ASP A 146 -6.36 -2.60 -0.47
N PHE A 147 -5.18 -1.98 -0.35
CA PHE A 147 -4.01 -2.27 -1.20
C PHE A 147 -2.89 -2.97 -0.43
N GLN A 148 -3.24 -3.86 0.51
CA GLN A 148 -2.23 -4.64 1.24
C GLN A 148 -1.34 -5.46 0.30
N GLY A 149 -0.03 -5.44 0.59
CA GLY A 149 1.00 -6.16 -0.16
C GLY A 149 1.29 -5.60 -1.54
N VAL A 150 0.76 -4.42 -1.89
CA VAL A 150 0.91 -3.83 -3.23
C VAL A 150 1.45 -2.40 -3.15
N PRO A 151 2.47 -2.07 -3.94
CA PRO A 151 2.96 -0.69 -4.04
C PRO A 151 1.94 0.20 -4.77
N VAL A 152 1.45 1.23 -4.07
CA VAL A 152 0.58 2.28 -4.64
C VAL A 152 1.44 3.45 -5.10
N SER A 153 1.29 3.86 -6.36
CA SER A 153 2.00 5.04 -6.87
C SER A 153 1.03 6.20 -7.08
N ILE A 154 1.38 7.37 -6.54
CA ILE A 154 0.59 8.60 -6.68
C ILE A 154 1.37 9.61 -7.51
N PHE A 155 0.68 10.25 -8.45
CA PHE A 155 1.22 11.32 -9.28
C PHE A 155 0.30 12.54 -9.19
N PHE A 156 0.89 13.71 -8.96
CA PHE A 156 0.19 14.98 -9.08
C PHE A 156 0.52 15.58 -10.43
N ARG A 157 -0.51 15.89 -11.22
CA ARG A 157 -0.37 16.51 -12.53
C ARG A 157 -1.07 17.85 -12.55
N LYS A 158 -0.54 18.77 -13.36
CA LYS A 158 -1.21 20.02 -13.65
C LYS A 158 -2.38 19.71 -14.61
N LYS A 159 -3.57 20.21 -14.29
CA LYS A 159 -4.67 20.24 -15.26
C LYS A 159 -4.44 21.34 -16.28
#